data_AF-A0AA88THY2-F1
#
_entry.id   AF-A0AA88THY2-F1
#
_cell.length_a   1.000
_cell.length_b   1.000
_cell.length_c   1.000
_cell.angle_alpha   90.00
_cell.angle_beta   90.00
_cell.angle_gamma   90.00
#
_symmetry.space_group_name_H-M   'P 1'
#
loop_
_entity.id
_entity.type
_entity.pdbx_description
1 polymer ?
#
loop_
_entity_poly.entity_id
_entity_poly.type
_entity_poly.pdbx_seq_one_letter_code
_entity_poly.pdbx_strand_id
1 'polypeptide(L)'
;MSVIATVNMSEPRVKRIKTCLPLCKTHITSDGSLARQNFPFVVEESLCGVSTLLMEGSYRLEALETVQETEVSKIRSVCRSVFQAKIFEQSDLALPRVSAYFHQESEKELERAEAMLEYLSQRGGKYCNKNIQRPGTEEVCAILPALEILLNQWKEEMSVMLEMNQLAHEYGDPHTASVIKSQFIQPLVPKVKLIGDLLTSARRAGCSNDSTSGFGEYLIDRLQETLTNA
;
A
#
# COMPACT_ATOMS: atom_id res chain seq x y z
N MET A 1 -62.98 -14.88 7.99
CA MET A 1 -61.85 -13.92 8.06
C MET A 1 -60.58 -14.70 7.78
N SER A 2 -60.06 -14.64 6.55
CA SER A 2 -58.80 -15.29 6.18
C SER A 2 -57.72 -14.22 6.06
N VAL A 3 -56.73 -14.29 6.94
CA VAL A 3 -55.59 -13.37 7.02
C VAL A 3 -54.66 -13.67 5.86
N ILE A 4 -54.45 -12.70 4.97
CA ILE A 4 -53.44 -12.76 3.92
C ILE A 4 -52.10 -12.52 4.61
N ALA A 5 -51.29 -13.58 4.73
CA ALA A 5 -49.91 -13.46 5.20
C ALA A 5 -49.07 -12.79 4.09
N THR A 6 -48.59 -11.58 4.37
CA THR A 6 -47.57 -10.93 3.55
C THR A 6 -46.25 -11.68 3.71
N VAL A 7 -45.81 -12.34 2.63
CA VAL A 7 -44.47 -12.93 2.55
C VAL A 7 -43.47 -11.78 2.46
N ASN A 8 -42.77 -11.51 3.57
CA ASN A 8 -41.58 -10.66 3.57
C ASN A 8 -40.51 -11.33 2.71
N MET A 9 -40.35 -10.87 1.47
CA MET A 9 -39.23 -11.21 0.61
C MET A 9 -38.00 -10.42 1.11
N SER A 10 -37.31 -10.98 2.11
CA SER A 10 -35.98 -10.49 2.48
C SER A 10 -34.99 -10.83 1.36
N GLU A 11 -34.26 -9.80 0.92
CA GLU A 11 -33.17 -9.91 -0.03
C GLU A 11 -32.21 -11.04 0.37
N PRO A 12 -31.77 -11.89 -0.58
CA PRO A 12 -30.86 -12.98 -0.27
C PRO A 12 -29.55 -12.41 0.26
N ARG A 13 -29.25 -12.69 1.55
CA ARG A 13 -27.96 -12.41 2.16
C ARG A 13 -26.88 -13.12 1.34
N VAL A 14 -26.20 -12.38 0.48
CA VAL A 14 -25.03 -12.87 -0.26
C VAL A 14 -24.06 -13.45 0.77
N LYS A 15 -23.80 -14.75 0.70
CA LYS A 15 -22.86 -15.43 1.60
C LYS A 15 -21.51 -14.73 1.43
N ARG A 16 -21.05 -14.04 2.46
CA ARG A 16 -19.78 -13.30 2.46
C ARG A 16 -18.67 -14.26 2.03
N ILE A 17 -18.11 -14.06 0.85
CA ILE A 17 -17.01 -14.86 0.33
C ILE A 17 -15.83 -14.65 1.30
N LYS A 18 -15.12 -15.73 1.63
CA LYS A 18 -13.90 -15.63 2.43
C LYS A 18 -12.87 -14.85 1.61
N THR A 19 -12.67 -13.60 1.95
CA THR A 19 -11.68 -12.70 1.34
C THR A 19 -10.56 -12.44 2.35
N CYS A 20 -9.32 -12.37 1.88
CA CYS A 20 -8.19 -11.93 2.71
C CYS A 20 -8.01 -10.41 2.66
N LEU A 21 -8.88 -9.72 1.90
CA LEU A 21 -8.91 -8.27 1.80
C LEU A 21 -9.02 -7.60 3.17
N PRO A 22 -8.25 -6.51 3.41
CA PRO A 22 -8.46 -5.68 4.58
C PRO A 22 -9.87 -5.07 4.49
N LEU A 23 -10.75 -5.44 5.42
CA LEU A 23 -12.10 -4.90 5.50
C LEU A 23 -12.17 -3.80 6.56
N CYS A 24 -12.91 -2.74 6.25
CA CYS A 24 -13.15 -1.66 7.19
C CYS A 24 -14.31 -2.00 8.14
N LYS A 25 -13.98 -2.41 9.37
CA LYS A 25 -14.97 -2.81 10.40
C LYS A 25 -15.97 -1.70 10.80
N THR A 26 -15.61 -0.43 10.56
CA THR A 26 -16.42 0.75 10.89
C THR A 26 -17.18 1.30 9.69
N HIS A 27 -17.05 0.68 8.52
CA HIS A 27 -17.75 1.11 7.32
C HIS A 27 -19.25 0.98 7.54
N ILE A 28 -19.95 2.10 7.49
CA ILE A 28 -21.29 2.25 8.04
C ILE A 28 -22.26 1.23 7.41
N THR A 29 -22.75 0.35 8.28
CA THR A 29 -24.05 -0.33 8.24
C THR A 29 -25.18 0.68 8.37
N SER A 30 -25.43 1.51 7.35
CA SER A 30 -26.64 2.34 7.29
C SER A 30 -27.66 1.67 6.41
N ASP A 31 -28.58 0.97 7.05
CA ASP A 31 -29.96 0.87 6.56
C ASP A 31 -30.48 2.32 6.41
N GLY A 32 -30.73 2.80 5.19
CA GLY A 32 -31.46 4.06 4.99
C GLY A 32 -30.79 5.22 4.22
N SER A 33 -29.85 4.98 3.31
CA SER A 33 -29.56 5.96 2.24
C SER A 33 -30.13 5.46 0.91
N LEU A 34 -31.27 6.04 0.50
CA LEU A 34 -31.99 5.73 -0.74
C LEU A 34 -31.29 6.23 -2.02
N ALA A 35 -29.97 6.50 -1.98
CA ALA A 35 -29.20 7.03 -3.09
C ALA A 35 -27.83 6.33 -3.27
N ARG A 36 -27.72 5.01 -3.00
CA ARG A 36 -26.49 4.25 -3.27
C ARG A 36 -26.49 3.72 -4.71
N GLN A 37 -25.94 4.49 -5.66
CA GLN A 37 -25.90 4.08 -7.08
C GLN A 37 -24.50 3.85 -7.67
N ASN A 38 -23.40 4.07 -6.95
CA ASN A 38 -22.07 4.02 -7.59
C ASN A 38 -21.17 2.84 -7.18
N PHE A 39 -21.34 2.26 -5.99
CA PHE A 39 -20.57 1.08 -5.56
C PHE A 39 -21.49 -0.02 -5.00
N PRO A 40 -21.20 -1.30 -5.31
CA PRO A 40 -21.64 -2.39 -4.46
C PRO A 40 -21.04 -2.22 -3.04
N PHE A 41 -21.84 -2.41 -2.00
CA PHE A 41 -21.42 -2.16 -0.60
C PHE A 41 -20.11 -2.87 -0.24
N VAL A 42 -19.95 -4.13 -0.64
CA VAL A 42 -18.76 -4.96 -0.35
C VAL A 42 -17.52 -4.41 -1.06
N VAL A 43 -17.68 -3.83 -2.25
CA VAL A 43 -16.59 -3.20 -3.01
C VAL A 43 -16.16 -1.91 -2.33
N GLU A 44 -17.09 -1.07 -1.88
CA GLU A 44 -16.77 0.16 -1.14
C GLU A 44 -16.05 -0.14 0.18
N GLU A 45 -16.57 -1.10 0.97
CA GLU A 45 -15.96 -1.54 2.24
C GLU A 45 -14.52 -2.03 2.05
N SER A 46 -14.29 -2.79 0.97
CA SER A 46 -12.97 -3.32 0.63
C SER A 46 -12.03 -2.21 0.15
N LEU A 47 -12.47 -1.32 -0.75
CA LEU A 47 -11.68 -0.17 -1.20
C LEU A 47 -11.27 0.72 -0.02
N CYS A 48 -12.17 0.92 0.95
CA CYS A 48 -11.84 1.67 2.17
C CYS A 48 -10.72 1.00 2.98
N GLY A 49 -10.72 -0.32 3.09
CA GLY A 49 -9.66 -1.04 3.79
C GLY A 49 -8.35 -1.10 3.00
N VAL A 50 -8.41 -1.29 1.67
CA VAL A 50 -7.25 -1.23 0.77
C VAL A 50 -6.61 0.16 0.80
N SER A 51 -7.41 1.22 0.90
CA SER A 51 -6.89 2.59 1.06
C SER A 51 -6.10 2.76 2.36
N THR A 52 -6.51 2.12 3.45
CA THR A 52 -5.68 2.09 4.68
C THR A 52 -4.37 1.36 4.43
N LEU A 53 -4.40 0.20 3.77
CA LEU A 53 -3.20 -0.59 3.49
C LEU A 53 -2.19 0.19 2.64
N LEU A 54 -2.65 0.91 1.60
CA LEU A 54 -1.78 1.77 0.79
C LEU A 54 -1.17 2.91 1.61
N MET A 55 -1.95 3.54 2.49
CA MET A 55 -1.45 4.59 3.37
C MET A 55 -0.48 4.06 4.44
N GLU A 56 -0.69 2.85 4.95
CA GLU A 56 0.28 2.16 5.82
C GLU A 56 1.57 1.82 5.05
N GLY A 57 1.43 1.41 3.79
CA GLY A 57 2.54 1.12 2.89
C GLY A 57 3.37 2.36 2.57
N SER A 58 2.74 3.49 2.25
CA SER A 58 3.44 4.76 2.03
C SER A 58 4.16 5.22 3.30
N TYR A 59 3.52 5.10 4.48
CA TYR A 59 4.14 5.49 5.74
C TYR A 59 5.29 4.57 6.17
N ARG A 60 5.27 3.27 5.81
CA ARG A 60 6.42 2.36 5.96
C ARG A 60 7.62 2.79 5.13
N LEU A 61 7.36 3.20 3.90
CA LEU A 61 8.38 3.80 3.07
C LEU A 61 8.76 5.18 3.54
N GLU A 62 8.06 5.81 4.48
CA GLU A 62 8.41 7.12 5.08
C GLU A 62 9.12 6.99 6.44
N ALA A 63 8.93 5.89 7.16
CA ALA A 63 9.33 5.79 8.57
C ALA A 63 10.74 5.23 8.82
N LEU A 64 11.49 4.84 7.79
CA LEU A 64 12.91 4.43 7.90
C LEU A 64 13.85 5.62 8.20
N GLU A 65 13.45 6.58 9.06
CA GLU A 65 14.17 7.85 9.19
C GLU A 65 14.56 8.28 10.62
N THR A 66 13.75 8.11 11.69
CA THR A 66 14.02 8.87 12.93
C THR A 66 13.74 8.15 14.26
N VAL A 67 14.71 8.21 15.18
CA VAL A 67 14.53 7.93 16.61
C VAL A 67 13.52 8.93 17.21
N GLN A 68 12.54 8.42 17.98
CA GLN A 68 11.60 9.11 18.87
C GLN A 68 11.02 10.47 18.40
N GLU A 69 9.72 10.50 18.10
CA GLU A 69 8.82 11.37 18.88
C GLU A 69 7.36 10.96 18.71
N THR A 70 6.70 10.85 19.85
CA THR A 70 5.28 10.61 20.04
C THR A 70 4.48 11.86 19.66
N GLU A 71 3.53 11.74 18.74
CA GLU A 71 2.12 12.19 18.85
C GLU A 71 1.46 12.21 17.46
N VAL A 72 0.65 11.18 17.19
CA VAL A 72 -0.16 11.09 15.97
C VAL A 72 -1.35 12.03 16.10
N SER A 73 -1.18 13.29 15.71
CA SER A 73 -2.30 14.20 15.49
C SER A 73 -2.17 14.92 14.15
N LYS A 74 -3.23 14.80 13.33
CA LYS A 74 -3.44 15.39 11.99
C LYS A 74 -2.89 14.57 10.82
N ILE A 75 -3.61 13.50 10.49
CA ILE A 75 -3.55 12.74 9.22
C ILE A 75 -3.69 13.63 7.95
N ARG A 76 -3.96 14.94 8.07
CA ARG A 76 -3.98 15.90 6.96
C ARG A 76 -2.75 16.81 6.86
N SER A 77 -1.83 16.74 7.83
CA SER A 77 -0.55 17.47 7.88
C SER A 77 0.66 16.52 7.87
N VAL A 78 0.42 15.21 7.84
CA VAL A 78 1.41 14.16 8.16
C VAL A 78 1.96 13.44 6.93
N CYS A 79 1.40 13.61 5.73
CA CYS A 79 2.03 13.08 4.50
C CYS A 79 2.87 14.13 3.75
N ARG A 80 3.34 15.16 4.45
CA ARG A 80 4.27 16.15 3.87
C ARG A 80 5.60 16.23 4.64
N SER A 81 5.91 15.17 5.40
CA SER A 81 7.28 14.89 5.82
C SER A 81 7.93 14.06 4.73
N VAL A 82 8.99 14.64 4.17
CA VAL A 82 9.88 14.00 3.21
C VAL A 82 10.38 12.71 3.85
N PHE A 83 10.16 11.56 3.21
CA PHE A 83 10.96 10.38 3.50
C PHE A 83 12.40 10.69 3.09
N GLN A 84 13.22 11.23 3.97
CA GLN A 84 14.64 11.16 3.73
C GLN A 84 15.01 9.73 4.11
N ALA A 85 15.57 9.00 3.18
CA ALA A 85 16.31 7.78 3.48
C ALA A 85 17.61 8.15 4.24
N LYS A 86 17.48 8.89 5.36
CA LYS A 86 18.58 9.40 6.17
C LYS A 86 19.47 8.28 6.66
N ILE A 87 18.92 7.07 6.88
CA ILE A 87 19.74 5.91 7.23
C ILE A 87 20.85 5.73 6.21
N PHE A 88 20.54 5.79 4.91
CA PHE A 88 21.54 5.67 3.85
C PHE A 88 22.36 6.95 3.61
N GLU A 89 21.92 8.11 4.11
CA GLU A 89 22.69 9.37 4.09
C GLU A 89 23.60 9.56 5.32
N GLN A 90 23.44 8.74 6.35
CA GLN A 90 24.31 8.77 7.53
C GLN A 90 25.76 8.56 7.10
N SER A 91 26.67 9.26 7.77
CA SER A 91 28.12 9.23 7.53
C SER A 91 28.70 7.82 7.50
N ASP A 92 28.07 6.90 8.24
CA ASP A 92 28.51 5.51 8.40
C ASP A 92 28.12 4.61 7.21
N LEU A 93 27.14 5.00 6.38
CA LEU A 93 26.68 4.25 5.19
C LEU A 93 26.96 5.01 3.88
N ALA A 94 26.55 6.28 3.79
CA ALA A 94 26.81 7.18 2.65
C ALA A 94 26.49 6.58 1.26
N LEU A 95 25.26 6.11 1.06
CA LEU A 95 24.72 5.51 -0.17
C LEU A 95 23.65 6.44 -0.80
N PRO A 96 24.06 7.54 -1.47
CA PRO A 96 23.15 8.62 -1.88
C PRO A 96 22.17 8.23 -2.98
N ARG A 97 22.51 7.31 -3.88
CA ARG A 97 21.59 6.88 -4.96
C ARG A 97 20.57 5.89 -4.45
N VAL A 98 20.96 5.03 -3.51
CA VAL A 98 20.02 4.18 -2.78
C VAL A 98 19.05 5.07 -1.99
N SER A 99 19.55 6.08 -1.28
CA SER A 99 18.70 7.06 -0.59
C SER A 99 17.68 7.72 -1.55
N ALA A 100 18.16 8.28 -2.66
CA ALA A 100 17.33 8.94 -3.65
C ALA A 100 16.27 8.00 -4.25
N TYR A 101 16.63 6.75 -4.55
CA TYR A 101 15.69 5.76 -5.06
C TYR A 101 14.53 5.51 -4.09
N PHE A 102 14.82 5.22 -2.81
CA PHE A 102 13.73 4.97 -1.86
C PHE A 102 12.93 6.25 -1.56
N HIS A 103 13.58 7.43 -1.56
CA HIS A 103 12.89 8.72 -1.47
C HIS A 103 11.82 8.84 -2.57
N GLN A 104 12.22 8.65 -3.82
CA GLN A 104 11.29 8.76 -4.93
C GLN A 104 10.18 7.70 -4.88
N GLU A 105 10.50 6.47 -4.45
CA GLU A 105 9.50 5.42 -4.31
C GLU A 105 8.49 5.71 -3.19
N SER A 106 8.88 6.40 -2.12
CA SER A 106 7.95 6.85 -1.08
C SER A 106 6.96 7.88 -1.62
N GLU A 107 7.41 8.84 -2.44
CA GLU A 107 6.54 9.86 -3.04
C GLU A 107 5.53 9.22 -3.98
N LYS A 108 5.99 8.29 -4.84
CA LYS A 108 5.10 7.54 -5.74
C LYS A 108 4.08 6.70 -4.97
N GLU A 109 4.47 6.10 -3.84
CA GLU A 109 3.54 5.28 -3.05
C GLU A 109 2.49 6.14 -2.34
N LEU A 110 2.87 7.33 -1.88
CA LEU A 110 1.92 8.32 -1.38
C LEU A 110 0.95 8.77 -2.48
N GLU A 111 1.44 9.12 -3.67
CA GLU A 111 0.59 9.48 -4.81
C GLU A 111 -0.41 8.36 -5.16
N ARG A 112 0.02 7.09 -5.10
CA ARG A 112 -0.87 5.93 -5.30
C ARG A 112 -1.93 5.84 -4.21
N ALA A 113 -1.57 6.06 -2.95
CA ALA A 113 -2.52 6.04 -1.84
C ALA A 113 -3.55 7.19 -1.96
N GLU A 114 -3.10 8.38 -2.34
CA GLU A 114 -3.96 9.53 -2.61
C GLU A 114 -4.89 9.30 -3.81
N ALA A 115 -4.38 8.71 -4.90
CA ALA A 115 -5.19 8.34 -6.06
C ALA A 115 -6.32 7.35 -5.72
N MET A 116 -6.09 6.42 -4.79
CA MET A 116 -7.14 5.52 -4.31
C MET A 116 -8.24 6.26 -3.53
N LEU A 117 -7.84 7.21 -2.67
CA LEU A 117 -8.81 8.05 -1.94
C LEU A 117 -9.59 8.97 -2.88
N GLU A 118 -8.92 9.52 -3.89
CA GLU A 118 -9.55 10.33 -4.91
C GLU A 118 -10.56 9.48 -5.70
N TYR A 119 -10.17 8.28 -6.14
CA TYR A 119 -11.08 7.34 -6.82
C TYR A 119 -12.32 7.02 -5.99
N LEU A 120 -12.13 6.72 -4.70
CA LEU A 120 -13.22 6.51 -3.73
C LEU A 120 -14.16 7.73 -3.69
N SER A 121 -13.62 8.93 -3.53
CA SER A 121 -14.39 10.17 -3.44
C SER A 121 -15.11 10.50 -4.75
N GLN A 122 -14.46 10.34 -5.90
CA GLN A 122 -15.02 10.63 -7.24
C GLN A 122 -16.23 9.74 -7.52
N ARG A 123 -16.19 8.48 -7.10
CA ARG A 123 -17.30 7.53 -7.20
C ARG A 123 -18.32 7.69 -6.07
N GLY A 124 -18.14 8.63 -5.15
CA GLY A 124 -19.09 8.93 -4.07
C GLY A 124 -19.02 7.98 -2.87
N GLY A 125 -17.94 7.20 -2.76
CA GLY A 125 -17.64 6.37 -1.60
C GLY A 125 -17.07 7.17 -0.43
N LYS A 126 -17.07 6.56 0.76
CA LYS A 126 -16.54 7.20 1.98
C LYS A 126 -15.33 6.46 2.53
N TYR A 127 -14.25 7.20 2.78
CA TYR A 127 -13.12 6.68 3.53
C TYR A 127 -13.35 6.84 5.04
N CYS A 128 -13.31 5.74 5.78
CA CYS A 128 -13.29 5.77 7.24
C CYS A 128 -11.86 6.03 7.70
N ASN A 129 -11.62 7.22 8.28
CA ASN A 129 -10.31 7.58 8.78
C ASN A 129 -9.84 6.58 9.86
N LYS A 130 -8.64 6.01 9.71
CA LYS A 130 -8.05 5.06 10.66
C LYS A 130 -6.73 5.60 11.19
N ASN A 131 -6.41 5.22 12.42
CA ASN A 131 -5.12 5.57 13.03
C ASN A 131 -4.03 4.64 12.46
N ILE A 132 -3.11 5.21 11.69
CA ILE A 132 -1.96 4.50 11.12
C ILE A 132 -0.83 4.55 12.13
N GLN A 133 -0.35 3.38 12.56
CA GLN A 133 0.75 3.28 13.51
C GLN A 133 2.09 3.42 12.80
N ARG A 134 3.07 3.93 13.54
CA ARG A 134 4.47 3.91 13.10
C ARG A 134 4.92 2.47 12.89
N PRO A 135 5.51 2.14 11.73
CA PRO A 135 6.00 0.81 11.48
C PRO A 135 7.32 0.57 12.22
N GLY A 136 7.51 -0.66 12.70
CA GLY A 136 8.69 -1.08 13.45
C GLY A 136 9.89 -1.36 12.56
N THR A 137 10.33 -0.37 11.77
CA THR A 137 11.46 -0.47 10.85
C THR A 137 12.75 0.15 11.41
N GLU A 138 12.82 0.35 12.72
CA GLU A 138 13.92 1.05 13.40
C GLU A 138 15.27 0.32 13.35
N GLU A 139 15.27 -0.98 13.05
CA GLU A 139 16.46 -1.84 13.03
C GLU A 139 17.06 -2.02 11.62
N VAL A 140 16.46 -1.41 10.59
CA VAL A 140 16.88 -1.61 9.19
C VAL A 140 18.09 -0.73 8.87
N CYS A 141 19.29 -1.28 9.00
CA CYS A 141 20.55 -0.56 8.81
C CYS A 141 21.39 -1.01 7.60
N ALA A 142 20.84 -1.83 6.71
CA ALA A 142 21.55 -2.37 5.54
C ALA A 142 20.64 -2.43 4.31
N ILE A 143 21.24 -2.43 3.11
CA ILE A 143 20.46 -2.43 1.85
C ILE A 143 19.61 -3.70 1.72
N LEU A 144 20.18 -4.85 2.07
CA LEU A 144 19.55 -6.16 1.87
C LEU A 144 18.22 -6.29 2.63
N PRO A 145 18.15 -6.08 3.96
CA PRO A 145 16.88 -6.12 4.69
C PRO A 145 15.89 -5.05 4.21
N ALA A 146 16.35 -3.86 3.79
CA ALA A 146 15.47 -2.82 3.24
C ALA A 146 14.78 -3.29 1.94
N LEU A 147 15.52 -3.91 1.02
CA LEU A 147 14.98 -4.46 -0.22
C LEU A 147 14.02 -5.64 0.03
N GLU A 148 14.29 -6.47 1.05
CA GLU A 148 13.41 -7.59 1.41
C GLU A 148 12.07 -7.11 1.98
N ILE A 149 12.09 -6.11 2.86
CA ILE A 149 10.87 -5.49 3.39
C ILE A 149 10.05 -4.88 2.25
N LEU A 150 10.69 -4.12 1.36
CA LEU A 150 10.04 -3.50 0.21
C LEU A 150 9.40 -4.55 -0.72
N LEU A 151 10.13 -5.63 -1.03
CA LEU A 151 9.63 -6.71 -1.88
C LEU A 151 8.40 -7.40 -1.27
N ASN A 152 8.42 -7.63 0.04
CA ASN A 152 7.32 -8.27 0.73
C ASN A 152 6.08 -7.36 0.75
N GLN A 153 6.27 -6.06 0.99
CA GLN A 153 5.18 -5.09 0.94
C GLN A 153 4.51 -5.05 -0.43
N TRP A 154 5.28 -4.91 -1.52
CA TRP A 154 4.68 -4.84 -2.86
C TRP A 154 4.06 -6.16 -3.32
N LYS A 155 4.55 -7.31 -2.83
CA LYS A 155 3.88 -8.61 -3.04
C LYS A 155 2.54 -8.68 -2.32
N GLU A 156 2.48 -8.21 -1.08
CA GLU A 156 1.24 -8.13 -0.30
C GLU A 156 0.23 -7.20 -0.98
N GLU A 157 0.65 -5.98 -1.34
CA GLU A 157 -0.17 -5.02 -2.10
C GLU A 157 -0.67 -5.63 -3.41
N MET A 158 0.19 -6.29 -4.18
CA MET A 158 -0.21 -6.92 -5.45
C MET A 158 -1.26 -8.03 -5.23
N SER A 159 -1.09 -8.86 -4.20
CA SER A 159 -2.06 -9.90 -3.84
C SER A 159 -3.42 -9.28 -3.49
N VAL A 160 -3.41 -8.24 -2.64
CA VAL A 160 -4.62 -7.52 -2.22
C VAL A 160 -5.31 -6.84 -3.41
N MET A 161 -4.55 -6.24 -4.34
CA MET A 161 -5.12 -5.60 -5.53
C MET A 161 -5.73 -6.62 -6.50
N LEU A 162 -5.12 -7.80 -6.65
CA LEU A 162 -5.68 -8.89 -7.45
C LEU A 162 -7.00 -9.40 -6.86
N GLU A 163 -7.05 -9.62 -5.55
CA GLU A 163 -8.29 -9.97 -4.84
C GLU A 163 -9.36 -8.87 -4.98
N MET A 164 -8.98 -7.59 -4.89
CA MET A 164 -9.89 -6.46 -5.06
C MET A 164 -10.46 -6.40 -6.47
N ASN A 165 -9.63 -6.64 -7.49
CA ASN A 165 -10.06 -6.72 -8.89
C ASN A 165 -11.04 -7.89 -9.11
N GLN A 166 -10.75 -9.06 -8.54
CA GLN A 166 -11.64 -10.21 -8.61
C GLN A 166 -12.99 -9.92 -7.93
N LEU A 167 -12.96 -9.33 -6.73
CA LEU A 167 -14.16 -8.92 -6.01
C LEU A 167 -15.02 -7.96 -6.84
N ALA A 168 -14.40 -6.97 -7.49
CA ALA A 168 -15.11 -6.04 -8.36
C ALA A 168 -15.81 -6.76 -9.53
N HIS A 169 -15.18 -7.78 -10.14
CA HIS A 169 -15.83 -8.60 -11.16
C HIS A 169 -17.01 -9.41 -10.60
N GLU A 170 -16.86 -10.04 -9.43
CA GLU A 170 -17.89 -10.86 -8.79
C GLU A 170 -19.15 -10.06 -8.42
N TYR A 171 -18.97 -8.80 -8.01
CA TYR A 171 -20.06 -7.90 -7.65
C TYR A 171 -20.54 -7.01 -8.81
N GLY A 172 -20.10 -7.28 -10.04
CA GLY A 172 -20.60 -6.60 -11.24
C GLY A 172 -20.17 -5.13 -11.37
N ASP A 173 -18.98 -4.78 -10.87
CA ASP A 173 -18.42 -3.43 -10.91
C ASP A 173 -17.22 -3.34 -11.88
N PRO A 174 -17.47 -3.25 -13.21
CA PRO A 174 -16.43 -3.28 -14.22
C PRO A 174 -15.51 -2.04 -14.17
N HIS A 175 -16.01 -0.91 -13.67
CA HIS A 175 -15.22 0.31 -13.57
C HIS A 175 -14.14 0.18 -12.50
N THR A 176 -14.50 -0.31 -11.30
CA THR A 176 -13.50 -0.58 -10.26
C THR A 176 -12.48 -1.62 -10.72
N ALA A 177 -12.92 -2.71 -11.35
CA ALA A 177 -11.98 -3.69 -11.90
C ALA A 177 -11.01 -3.04 -12.91
N SER A 178 -11.51 -2.21 -13.84
CA SER A 178 -10.68 -1.51 -14.81
C SER A 178 -9.66 -0.58 -14.17
N VAL A 179 -10.08 0.22 -13.18
CA VAL A 179 -9.20 1.16 -12.46
C VAL A 179 -8.15 0.41 -11.65
N ILE A 180 -8.54 -0.58 -10.86
CA ILE A 180 -7.60 -1.40 -10.07
C ILE A 180 -6.56 -2.06 -10.98
N LYS A 181 -7.00 -2.63 -12.11
CA LYS A 181 -6.09 -3.26 -13.06
C LYS A 181 -5.09 -2.27 -13.68
N SER A 182 -5.59 -1.14 -14.19
CA SER A 182 -4.77 -0.19 -14.96
C SER A 182 -3.88 0.69 -14.09
N GLN A 183 -4.40 1.21 -12.98
CA GLN A 183 -3.70 2.19 -12.14
C GLN A 183 -2.90 1.55 -10.99
N PHE A 184 -3.28 0.35 -10.54
CA PHE A 184 -2.66 -0.25 -9.34
C PHE A 184 -1.91 -1.56 -9.64
N ILE A 185 -2.51 -2.50 -10.37
CA ILE A 185 -1.87 -3.79 -10.66
C ILE A 185 -0.76 -3.66 -11.71
N GLN A 186 -1.06 -3.02 -12.85
CA GLN A 186 -0.10 -2.90 -13.96
C GLN A 186 1.23 -2.24 -13.54
N PRO A 187 1.24 -1.15 -12.74
CA PRO A 187 2.47 -0.55 -12.26
C PRO A 187 3.25 -1.41 -11.25
N LEU A 188 2.57 -2.29 -10.48
CA LEU A 188 3.25 -3.14 -9.48
C LEU A 188 4.11 -4.24 -10.12
N VAL A 189 3.69 -4.79 -11.27
CA VAL A 189 4.42 -5.88 -11.93
C VAL A 189 5.90 -5.54 -12.22
N PRO A 190 6.23 -4.42 -12.89
CA PRO A 190 7.63 -4.06 -13.10
C PRO A 190 8.35 -3.69 -11.79
N LYS A 191 7.67 -3.10 -10.80
CA LYS A 191 8.27 -2.76 -9.49
C LYS A 191 8.73 -4.01 -8.73
N VAL A 192 7.87 -5.03 -8.65
CA VAL A 192 8.19 -6.32 -8.00
C VAL A 192 9.34 -7.03 -8.71
N LYS A 193 9.36 -7.01 -10.05
CA LYS A 193 10.46 -7.58 -10.84
C LYS A 193 11.77 -6.86 -10.57
N LEU A 194 11.75 -5.53 -10.62
CA LEU A 194 12.92 -4.68 -10.41
C LEU A 194 13.58 -4.94 -9.05
N ILE A 195 12.79 -4.94 -7.97
CA ILE A 195 13.33 -5.21 -6.63
C ILE A 195 13.80 -6.66 -6.49
N GLY A 196 13.12 -7.62 -7.12
CA GLY A 196 13.60 -9.01 -7.15
C GLY A 196 14.97 -9.15 -7.82
N ASP A 197 15.22 -8.41 -8.89
CA ASP A 197 16.51 -8.37 -9.58
C ASP A 197 17.57 -7.66 -8.74
N LEU A 198 17.21 -6.54 -8.13
CA LEU A 198 18.11 -5.77 -7.27
C LEU A 198 18.54 -6.58 -6.05
N LEU A 199 17.61 -7.30 -5.41
CA LEU A 199 17.90 -8.20 -4.30
C LEU A 199 18.83 -9.35 -4.71
N THR A 200 18.61 -9.92 -5.90
CA THR A 200 19.49 -10.95 -6.47
C THR A 200 20.88 -10.41 -6.74
N SER A 201 20.97 -9.18 -7.25
CA SER A 201 22.24 -8.49 -7.55
C SER A 201 22.99 -8.14 -6.26
N ALA A 202 22.31 -7.63 -5.24
CA ALA A 202 22.87 -7.32 -3.93
C ALA A 202 23.47 -8.58 -3.26
N ARG A 203 22.75 -9.71 -3.30
CA ARG A 203 23.26 -11.00 -2.81
C ARG A 203 24.49 -11.48 -3.58
N ARG A 204 24.53 -11.30 -4.91
CA ARG A 204 25.69 -11.66 -5.73
C ARG A 204 26.90 -10.74 -5.49
N ALA A 205 26.66 -9.48 -5.20
CA ALA A 205 27.68 -8.49 -4.86
C ALA A 205 28.25 -8.69 -3.43
N GLY A 206 27.68 -9.60 -2.64
CA GLY A 206 28.13 -9.88 -1.28
C GLY A 206 27.63 -8.90 -0.24
N CYS A 207 26.48 -8.25 -0.47
CA CYS A 207 25.81 -7.46 0.57
C CYS A 207 25.37 -8.38 1.71
N SER A 208 25.60 -7.96 2.96
CA SER A 208 25.21 -8.69 4.17
C SER A 208 24.07 -7.98 4.90
N ASN A 209 23.50 -8.65 5.90
CA ASN A 209 22.54 -8.05 6.83
C ASN A 209 23.22 -7.13 7.84
N ASP A 210 24.54 -7.29 8.02
CA ASP A 210 25.36 -6.49 8.92
C ASP A 210 26.07 -5.39 8.13
N SER A 211 26.26 -4.21 8.73
CA SER A 211 27.00 -3.06 8.18
C SER A 211 28.52 -3.27 8.05
N THR A 212 29.01 -4.50 8.22
CA THR A 212 30.44 -4.85 8.25
C THR A 212 31.06 -5.03 6.85
N SER A 213 30.26 -5.24 5.80
CA SER A 213 30.72 -5.47 4.43
C SER A 213 30.17 -4.42 3.44
N GLY A 214 30.70 -3.20 3.50
CA GLY A 214 30.22 -2.07 2.69
C GLY A 214 30.61 -2.07 1.20
N PHE A 215 31.50 -2.97 0.75
CA PHE A 215 31.95 -2.97 -0.66
C PHE A 215 30.84 -3.37 -1.63
N GLY A 216 30.04 -4.38 -1.28
CA GLY A 216 28.90 -4.80 -2.11
C GLY A 216 27.84 -3.70 -2.21
N GLU A 217 27.53 -3.05 -1.08
CA GLU A 217 26.57 -1.95 -1.01
C GLU A 217 27.03 -0.75 -1.84
N TYR A 218 28.33 -0.41 -1.75
CA TYR A 218 28.93 0.63 -2.58
C TYR A 218 28.83 0.30 -4.09
N LEU A 219 29.09 -0.95 -4.49
CA LEU A 219 28.95 -1.35 -5.90
C LEU A 219 27.50 -1.21 -6.38
N ILE A 220 26.52 -1.57 -5.54
CA ILE A 220 25.10 -1.41 -5.87
C ILE A 220 24.76 0.08 -6.04
N ASP A 221 25.13 0.94 -5.10
CA ASP A 221 24.89 2.39 -5.20
C ASP A 221 25.53 2.98 -6.47
N ARG A 222 26.77 2.59 -6.79
CA ARG A 222 27.53 3.18 -7.90
C ARG A 222 27.21 2.64 -9.29
N LEU A 223 26.91 1.36 -9.41
CA LEU A 223 26.85 0.68 -10.71
C LEU A 223 25.43 0.34 -11.15
N GLN A 224 24.46 0.36 -10.24
CA GLN A 224 23.10 0.00 -10.58
C GLN A 224 22.38 1.16 -11.27
N GLU A 225 22.22 1.05 -12.59
CA GLU A 225 21.56 2.08 -13.43
C GLU A 225 20.10 2.33 -13.05
N THR A 226 19.44 1.34 -12.44
CA THR A 226 18.05 1.45 -11.99
C THR A 226 17.89 2.39 -10.80
N LEU A 227 18.98 2.72 -10.10
CA LEU A 227 19.01 3.72 -9.03
C LEU A 227 19.30 5.15 -9.56
N THR A 228 19.71 5.29 -10.82
CA THR A 228 20.02 6.60 -11.44
C THR A 228 18.92 7.18 -12.30
N ASN A 229 17.99 6.34 -12.78
CA ASN A 229 16.86 6.74 -13.64
C ASN A 229 15.52 6.72 -12.89
N ALA A 230 15.58 6.69 -11.57
CA ALA A 230 14.46 6.88 -10.68
C ALA A 230 14.24 8.40 -10.57
#